data_AF-A0A966CEA9-F1
#
_entry.id   AF-A0A966CEA9-F1
#
_cell.length_a   1.000
_cell.length_b   1.000
_cell.length_c   1.000
_cell.angle_alpha   90.00
_cell.angle_beta   90.00
_cell.angle_gamma   90.00
#
_symmetry.space_group_name_H-M   'P 1'
#
loop_
_entity.id
_entity.type
_entity.pdbx_description
1 polymer ?
#
loop_
_entity_poly.entity_id
_entity_poly.type
_entity_poly.pdbx_seq_one_letter_code
_entity_poly.pdbx_strand_id
1 'polypeptide(L)'
;MDLKEAILRFLEYCELDRNLSLKTVKMYGYYLNFFQTWLLLKNQRSKIKDQSESEKIKVNEKDYDVEKITEEMIRGFRLYLSHNYKNPYKGELKRQT
;
A
#
# COMPACT_ATOMS: atom_id res chain seq x y z
N MET A 1 1.34 -14.23 6.50
CA MET A 1 2.35 -13.21 6.92
C MET A 1 1.71 -11.86 6.75
N ASP A 2 1.84 -10.93 7.69
CA ASP A 2 1.24 -9.60 7.52
C ASP A 2 2.07 -8.74 6.54
N LEU A 3 1.40 -7.77 5.89
CA LEU A 3 2.01 -6.96 4.84
C LEU A 3 3.11 -6.06 5.40
N LYS A 4 2.96 -5.54 6.62
CA LYS A 4 3.96 -4.72 7.30
C LYS A 4 5.26 -5.48 7.54
N GLU A 5 5.17 -6.69 8.08
CA GLU A 5 6.29 -7.59 8.33
C GLU A 5 6.94 -8.00 7.00
N ALA A 6 6.13 -8.29 5.98
CA ALA A 6 6.65 -8.61 4.64
C ALA A 6 7.45 -7.45 4.03
N ILE A 7 6.95 -6.21 4.17
CA ILE A 7 7.64 -5.00 3.73
C ILE A 7 8.96 -4.86 4.49
N LEU A 8 8.95 -5.02 5.82
CA LEU A 8 10.16 -4.91 6.63
C LEU A 8 11.22 -5.92 6.19
N ARG A 9 10.86 -7.22 6.13
CA ARG A 9 11.78 -8.29 5.71
C ARG A 9 12.32 -8.06 4.30
N PHE A 10 11.48 -7.57 3.38
CA PHE A 10 11.92 -7.25 2.03
C PHE A 10 12.93 -6.09 2.00
N LEU A 11 12.73 -5.05 2.81
CA LEU A 11 13.65 -3.91 2.91
C LEU A 11 14.98 -4.31 3.57
N GLU A 12 14.93 -5.14 4.62
CA GLU A 12 16.12 -5.71 5.26
C GLU A 12 16.92 -6.56 4.27
N TYR A 13 16.27 -7.43 3.50
CA TYR A 13 16.91 -8.18 2.42
C TYR A 13 17.54 -7.26 1.37
N CYS A 14 16.86 -6.17 1.02
CA CYS A 14 17.37 -5.18 0.07
C CYS A 14 18.61 -4.44 0.60
N GLU A 15 18.66 -4.17 1.90
CA GLU A 15 19.76 -3.47 2.55
C GLU A 15 20.96 -4.39 2.82
N LEU A 16 20.72 -5.55 3.43
CA LEU A 16 21.77 -6.45 3.91
C LEU A 16 22.27 -7.39 2.81
N ASP A 17 21.38 -8.09 2.12
CA ASP A 17 21.76 -9.14 1.16
C ASP A 17 22.01 -8.58 -0.24
N ARG A 18 21.23 -7.57 -0.64
CA ARG A 18 21.36 -6.94 -1.96
C ARG A 18 22.26 -5.71 -1.97
N ASN A 19 22.69 -5.24 -0.80
CA ASN A 19 23.54 -4.08 -0.61
C ASN A 19 23.10 -2.88 -1.46
N LEU A 20 21.77 -2.65 -1.55
CA LEU A 20 21.22 -1.52 -2.29
C LEU A 20 21.52 -0.22 -1.56
N SER A 21 21.62 0.88 -2.30
CA SER A 21 21.81 2.18 -1.66
C SER A 21 20.67 2.50 -0.68
N LEU A 22 20.99 3.12 0.46
CA LEU A 22 20.00 3.63 1.43
C LEU A 22 18.90 4.45 0.77
N LYS A 23 19.23 5.22 -0.28
CA LYS A 23 18.25 6.00 -1.04
C LYS A 23 17.26 5.09 -1.78
N THR A 24 17.74 4.00 -2.37
CA THR A 24 16.90 3.00 -3.04
C THR A 24 15.98 2.30 -2.04
N VAL A 25 16.52 1.83 -0.91
CA VAL A 25 15.72 1.18 0.16
C VAL A 25 14.64 2.13 0.67
N LYS A 26 14.98 3.40 0.92
CA LYS A 26 14.00 4.43 1.32
C LYS A 26 12.90 4.63 0.28
N MET A 27 13.24 4.66 -1.02
CA MET A 27 12.24 4.78 -2.09
C MET A 27 11.33 3.55 -2.16
N TYR A 28 11.88 2.35 -2.04
CA TYR A 28 11.09 1.13 -1.99
C TYR A 28 10.14 1.13 -0.80
N GLY A 29 10.65 1.47 0.39
CA GLY A 29 9.84 1.59 1.60
C GLY A 29 8.72 2.60 1.44
N TYR A 30 9.00 3.78 0.85
CA TYR A 30 7.98 4.78 0.58
C TYR A 30 6.81 4.23 -0.27
N TYR A 31 7.11 3.59 -1.40
CA TYR A 31 6.07 3.08 -2.29
C TYR A 31 5.33 1.86 -1.73
N LEU A 32 6.02 0.98 -1.00
CA LEU A 32 5.40 -0.19 -0.37
C LEU A 32 4.46 0.20 0.77
N ASN A 33 4.89 1.10 1.66
CA ASN A 33 4.03 1.63 2.73
C ASN A 33 2.84 2.43 2.16
N PHE A 34 3.05 3.14 1.05
CA PHE A 34 1.96 3.83 0.36
C PHE A 34 0.92 2.84 -0.19
N PHE A 35 1.37 1.75 -0.83
CA PHE A 35 0.49 0.68 -1.27
C PHE A 35 -0.30 0.05 -0.10
N GLN A 36 0.38 -0.29 1.00
CA GLN A 36 -0.25 -0.82 2.21
C GLN A 36 -1.34 0.12 2.74
N THR A 37 -1.03 1.41 2.88
CA THR A 37 -1.96 2.43 3.35
C THR A 37 -3.19 2.53 2.43
N TRP A 38 -2.97 2.53 1.11
CA TRP A 38 -4.05 2.53 0.13
C TRP A 38 -4.94 1.28 0.26
N LEU A 39 -4.34 0.11 0.49
CA LEU A 39 -5.03 -1.16 0.64
C LEU A 39 -5.95 -1.17 1.86
N LEU A 40 -5.44 -0.72 3.00
CA LEU A 40 -6.20 -0.63 4.24
C LEU A 40 -7.41 0.31 4.09
N LEU A 41 -7.20 1.48 3.47
CA LEU A 41 -8.29 2.43 3.18
C LEU A 41 -9.34 1.86 2.22
N LYS A 42 -8.91 1.12 1.19
CA LYS A 42 -9.82 0.48 0.24
C LYS A 42 -10.68 -0.60 0.93
N ASN A 43 -10.08 -1.42 1.78
CA ASN A 43 -10.79 -2.46 2.53
C ASN A 43 -11.76 -1.89 3.57
N GLN A 44 -11.42 -0.75 4.19
CA GLN A 44 -12.36 -0.05 5.07
C GLN A 44 -13.59 0.42 4.29
N ARG A 45 -13.40 0.98 3.08
CA ARG A 45 -14.50 1.43 2.22
C ARG A 45 -15.39 0.29 1.72
N SER A 46 -14.83 -0.90 1.46
CA SER A 46 -15.64 -2.05 1.07
C SER A 46 -16.49 -2.56 2.23
N LYS A 47 -15.93 -2.63 3.45
CA LYS A 47 -16.69 -3.04 4.66
C LYS A 47 -17.87 -2.11 4.98
N ILE A 48 -17.74 -0.81 4.69
CA ILE A 48 -18.83 0.17 4.90
C ILE A 48 -20.03 -0.07 3.97
N LYS A 49 -19.85 -0.71 2.81
CA LYS A 49 -20.97 -0.97 1.88
C LYS A 49 -21.85 -2.15 2.30
N ASP A 50 -21.31 -3.06 3.11
CA ASP A 50 -21.96 -4.33 3.43
C ASP A 50 -22.43 -4.43 4.90
N GLN A 51 -22.21 -3.40 5.73
CA GLN A 51 -22.57 -3.42 7.16
C GLN A 51 -23.46 -2.24 7.57
N SER A 52 -24.57 -2.58 8.25
CA SER A 52 -25.43 -1.66 9.00
C SER A 52 -24.65 -0.85 10.02
N GLU A 53 -25.08 0.40 10.20
CA GLU A 53 -24.47 1.57 10.87
C GLU A 53 -23.82 1.39 12.26
N SER A 54 -23.95 0.23 12.92
CA SER A 54 -23.70 0.06 14.35
C SER A 54 -22.30 -0.45 14.75
N GLU A 55 -21.43 -0.85 13.82
CA GLU A 55 -20.08 -1.36 14.12
C GLU A 55 -18.94 -0.40 13.71
N LYS A 56 -19.19 0.91 13.71
CA LYS A 56 -18.23 1.94 13.25
C LYS A 56 -16.96 2.12 14.11
N ILE A 57 -16.83 1.50 15.28
CA ILE A 57 -15.79 1.84 16.27
C ILE A 57 -15.04 0.60 16.79
N LYS A 58 -14.45 -0.19 15.91
CA LYS A 58 -13.25 -0.96 16.22
C LYS A 58 -12.31 -0.83 15.02
N VAL A 59 -11.45 0.18 15.07
CA VAL A 59 -10.33 0.32 14.14
C VAL A 59 -9.49 -0.95 14.31
N ASN A 60 -9.73 -1.92 13.43
CA ASN A 60 -9.03 -3.19 13.48
C ASN A 60 -7.54 -2.90 13.29
N GLU A 61 -6.77 -3.10 14.37
CA GLU A 61 -5.29 -3.08 14.39
C GLU A 61 -4.66 -4.16 13.51
N LYS A 62 -5.48 -5.07 12.95
CA LYS A 62 -5.02 -6.10 12.03
C LYS A 62 -4.68 -5.49 10.68
N ASP A 63 -3.39 -5.54 10.36
CA ASP A 63 -2.85 -5.28 9.04
C ASP A 63 -3.33 -6.33 8.00
N TYR A 64 -3.02 -6.10 6.73
CA TYR A 64 -3.44 -6.95 5.63
C TYR A 64 -2.58 -8.22 5.50
N ASP A 65 -3.21 -9.35 5.19
CA ASP A 65 -2.52 -10.62 4.97
C ASP A 65 -1.99 -10.70 3.54
N VAL A 66 -0.70 -10.99 3.37
CA VAL A 66 0.00 -10.95 2.07
C VAL A 66 -0.57 -11.95 1.09
N GLU A 67 -0.99 -13.13 1.56
CA GLU A 67 -1.53 -14.20 0.72
C GLU A 67 -2.85 -13.83 0.04
N LYS A 68 -3.53 -12.78 0.54
CA LYS A 68 -4.79 -12.28 -0.03
C LYS A 68 -4.57 -11.22 -1.10
N ILE A 69 -3.34 -10.78 -1.34
CA ILE A 69 -3.04 -9.78 -2.35
C ILE A 69 -3.15 -10.42 -3.74
N THR A 70 -4.11 -9.94 -4.53
CA THR A 70 -4.33 -10.42 -5.91
C THR A 70 -3.80 -9.43 -6.95
N GLU A 71 -3.58 -9.92 -8.18
CA GLU A 71 -3.22 -9.08 -9.33
C GLU A 71 -4.25 -7.97 -9.60
N GLU A 72 -5.53 -8.22 -9.33
CA GLU A 72 -6.58 -7.21 -9.48
C GLU A 72 -6.42 -6.06 -8.48
N MET A 73 -5.94 -6.34 -7.27
CA MET A 73 -5.65 -5.32 -6.27
C MET A 73 -4.47 -4.46 -6.70
N ILE A 74 -3.42 -5.09 -7.24
CA ILE A 74 -2.25 -4.41 -7.80
C ILE A 74 -2.66 -3.54 -8.99
N ARG A 75 -3.45 -4.08 -9.92
CA ARG A 75 -4.01 -3.32 -11.06
C ARG A 75 -4.84 -2.14 -10.57
N GLY A 76 -5.69 -2.34 -9.57
CA GLY A 76 -6.48 -1.28 -8.95
C GLY A 76 -5.63 -0.16 -8.37
N PHE A 77 -4.50 -0.50 -7.75
CA PHE A 77 -3.56 0.48 -7.23
C PHE A 77 -2.88 1.28 -8.35
N ARG A 78 -2.42 0.60 -9.41
CA ARG A 78 -1.82 1.28 -10.58
C ARG A 78 -2.81 2.25 -11.23
N LEU A 79 -4.08 1.85 -11.36
CA LEU A 79 -5.13 2.74 -11.89
C LEU A 79 -5.37 3.94 -10.98
N TYR A 80 -5.40 3.74 -9.66
CA TYR A 80 -5.50 4.82 -8.69
C TYR A 80 -4.35 5.82 -8.83
N LEU A 81 -3.11 5.34 -8.94
CA LEU A 81 -1.94 6.20 -9.15
C LEU A 81 -2.05 7.01 -10.45
N SER A 82 -2.58 6.41 -11.51
CA SER A 82 -2.71 7.05 -12.82
C SER A 82 -3.85 8.07 -12.93
N HIS A 83 -4.93 7.92 -12.16
CA HIS A 83 -6.17 8.70 -12.36
C HIS A 83 -6.56 9.56 -11.17
N ASN A 84 -6.26 9.12 -9.95
CA ASN A 84 -6.84 9.70 -8.74
C ASN A 84 -5.79 10.30 -7.80
N TYR A 85 -4.56 9.77 -7.83
CA TYR A 85 -3.51 10.25 -6.95
C TYR A 85 -2.92 11.57 -7.43
N LYS A 86 -2.94 12.57 -6.54
CA LYS A 86 -2.22 13.83 -6.70
C LYS A 86 -1.17 13.93 -5.62
N ASN A 87 0.09 14.07 -5.99
CA ASN A 87 1.16 14.28 -5.03
C ASN A 87 1.01 15.69 -4.43
N PRO A 88 1.02 15.84 -3.09
CA PRO A 88 0.81 17.14 -2.45
C PRO A 88 1.87 18.19 -2.79
N TYR A 89 3.08 17.76 -3.16
CA TYR A 89 4.20 18.65 -3.50
C TYR A 89 4.46 18.75 -5.00
N LYS A 90 4.22 17.67 -5.76
CA LYS A 90 4.56 17.58 -7.19
C LYS A 90 3.36 17.65 -8.13
N GLY A 91 2.14 17.66 -7.60
CA GLY A 91 0.91 17.63 -8.38
C GLY A 91 0.64 16.26 -9.00
N GLU A 92 0.00 16.25 -10.16
CA GLU A 92 -0.34 15.02 -10.89
C GLU A 92 0.93 14.34 -11.44
N LEU A 93 0.93 13.00 -11.46
CA LEU A 93 1.99 12.25 -12.12
C LEU A 93 1.98 12.57 -13.62
N LYS A 94 3.11 13.08 -14.14
CA LYS A 94 3.30 13.23 -15.58
C LYS A 94 3.18 11.85 -16.23
N ARG A 95 2.26 11.73 -17.19
CA ARG A 95 2.18 10.55 -18.05
C ARG A 95 3.43 10.53 -18.91
N GLN A 96 4.14 9.40 -18.94
CA GLN A 96 5.08 9.14 -20.02
C GLN A 96 4.23 8.81 -21.25
N THR A 97 3.94 9.84 -22.05
CA THR A 97 3.49 9.69 -23.45
C THR A 97 4.69 9.45 -24.34
#